data_AF-A0A921Q6Q9-F1
#
_entry.id   AF-A0A921Q6Q9-F1
#
_cell.length_a   1.000
_cell.length_b   1.000
_cell.length_c   1.000
_cell.angle_alpha   90.00
_cell.angle_beta   90.00
_cell.angle_gamma   90.00
#
_symmetry.space_group_name_H-M   'P 1'
#
loop_
_entity.id
_entity.type
_entity.pdbx_description
1 polymer ?
#
loop_
_entity_poly.entity_id
_entity_poly.type
_entity_poly.pdbx_seq_one_letter_code
_entity_poly.pdbx_strand_id
1 'polypeptide(L)'
;MTSSKRRDASCSWLEHPLDLLGIFQIVFFKGEMFAMDDLDGLYTIFFAPRLNIHEVEIVWTEYQREDNVEGHYVNVMYWLVVCGDMFLNVDLSTSYDRSSAFFRVFRLDFSTIPAKWVKVENLGNHAIFVSLGQRNPAFCCMSPEKWGGKSNCIYVATQSKTDEKDKPWTVVRLGEAVPCATWRPVMYPDINPHVFPIPDNIWVIPLADARGGLGWLQPPSWAQFF
;
A
#
# COMPACT_ATOMS: atom_id res chain seq x y z
N MET A 1 -34.72 -7.47 37.97
CA MET A 1 -33.81 -6.64 37.15
C MET A 1 -32.39 -7.10 37.40
N THR A 2 -31.89 -8.06 36.62
CA THR A 2 -30.51 -8.54 36.66
C THR A 2 -29.72 -7.74 35.63
N SER A 3 -28.89 -6.83 36.13
CA SER A 3 -27.89 -6.12 35.34
C SER A 3 -26.78 -7.08 34.94
N SER A 4 -26.69 -7.38 33.64
CA SER A 4 -25.56 -8.09 33.04
C SER A 4 -24.34 -7.18 33.07
N LYS A 5 -23.40 -7.51 33.96
CA LYS A 5 -22.09 -6.87 34.06
C LYS A 5 -21.27 -7.36 32.87
N ARG A 6 -21.01 -6.50 31.87
CA ARG A 6 -20.01 -6.77 30.82
C ARG A 6 -18.70 -7.14 31.51
N ARG A 7 -18.13 -8.27 31.13
CA ARG A 7 -16.76 -8.65 31.51
C ARG A 7 -15.83 -7.75 30.69
N ASP A 8 -15.21 -6.79 31.35
CA ASP A 8 -14.05 -6.10 30.80
C ASP A 8 -12.94 -7.14 30.66
N ALA A 9 -12.62 -7.50 29.41
CA ALA A 9 -11.44 -8.31 29.14
C ALA A 9 -10.21 -7.51 29.60
N SER A 10 -9.36 -8.11 30.43
CA SER A 10 -8.08 -7.52 30.77
C SER A 10 -7.27 -7.34 29.49
N CYS A 11 -7.11 -6.10 29.02
CA CYS A 11 -6.23 -5.78 27.90
C CYS A 11 -4.76 -5.91 28.34
N SER A 12 -4.31 -7.13 28.61
CA SER A 12 -2.88 -7.44 28.79
C SER A 12 -2.28 -7.67 27.41
N TRP A 13 -1.52 -6.70 26.93
CA TRP A 13 -0.72 -6.83 25.71
C TRP A 13 0.54 -7.62 26.04
N LEU A 14 0.86 -8.62 25.20
CA LEU A 14 2.14 -9.33 25.25
C LEU A 14 3.02 -8.77 24.14
N GLU A 15 4.11 -8.10 24.53
CA GLU A 15 5.16 -7.72 23.59
C GLU A 15 6.00 -8.97 23.30
N HIS A 16 6.05 -9.37 22.04
CA HIS A 16 6.92 -10.45 21.60
C HIS A 16 8.13 -9.82 20.90
N PRO A 17 9.37 -9.99 21.41
CA PRO A 17 10.53 -9.55 20.68
C PRO A 17 10.60 -10.37 19.39
N LEU A 18 10.54 -9.69 18.26
CA LEU A 18 10.83 -10.29 16.97
C LEU A 18 12.29 -9.97 16.67
N ASP A 19 13.10 -10.99 16.35
CA ASP A 19 14.46 -10.82 15.82
C ASP A 19 14.40 -10.37 14.35
N LEU A 20 13.50 -9.44 14.06
CA LEU A 20 13.28 -8.82 12.76
C LEU A 20 13.59 -7.34 12.87
N LEU A 21 13.98 -6.76 11.75
CA LEU A 21 13.93 -5.31 11.64
C LEU A 21 12.47 -4.85 11.72
N GLY A 22 12.25 -3.56 11.96
CA GLY A 22 10.92 -3.03 12.18
C GLY A 22 9.95 -3.49 11.09
N ILE A 23 8.78 -4.01 11.47
CA ILE A 23 7.74 -4.35 10.50
C ILE A 23 7.23 -3.04 9.91
N PHE A 24 7.46 -2.86 8.63
CA PHE A 24 7.08 -1.67 7.89
C PHE A 24 5.62 -1.73 7.47
N GLN A 25 5.20 -2.86 6.89
CA GLN A 25 3.84 -3.07 6.40
C GLN A 25 3.34 -4.49 6.61
N ILE A 26 2.01 -4.61 6.72
CA ILE A 26 1.30 -5.87 6.92
C ILE A 26 0.11 -5.93 5.98
N VAL A 27 -0.10 -7.08 5.33
CA VAL A 27 -1.28 -7.34 4.49
C VAL A 27 -1.85 -8.75 4.74
N PHE A 28 -3.14 -8.91 4.49
CA PHE A 28 -3.80 -10.21 4.51
C PHE A 28 -4.06 -10.70 3.09
N PHE A 29 -3.53 -11.86 2.73
CA PHE A 29 -3.66 -12.42 1.41
C PHE A 29 -4.00 -13.90 1.49
N LYS A 30 -5.11 -14.31 0.85
CA LYS A 30 -5.59 -15.71 0.81
C LYS A 30 -5.72 -16.39 2.19
N GLY A 31 -6.04 -15.61 3.23
CA GLY A 31 -6.19 -16.12 4.60
C GLY A 31 -4.90 -16.18 5.40
N GLU A 32 -3.78 -15.79 4.82
CA GLU A 32 -2.48 -15.69 5.48
C GLU A 32 -2.10 -14.23 5.70
N MET A 33 -1.32 -13.98 6.75
CA MET A 33 -0.81 -12.67 7.10
C MET A 33 0.63 -12.56 6.62
N PHE A 34 0.91 -11.53 5.84
CA PHE A 34 2.25 -11.22 5.36
C PHE A 34 2.72 -9.91 5.96
N ALA A 35 4.01 -9.85 6.28
CA ALA A 35 4.69 -8.66 6.74
C ALA A 35 5.94 -8.41 5.90
N MET A 36 6.26 -7.14 5.68
CA MET A 36 7.53 -6.71 5.10
C MET A 36 8.30 -5.86 6.10
N ASP A 37 9.58 -6.13 6.25
CA ASP A 37 10.48 -5.35 7.10
C ASP A 37 11.15 -4.20 6.35
N ASP A 38 11.91 -3.39 7.08
CA ASP A 38 12.63 -2.23 6.54
C ASP A 38 13.74 -2.57 5.52
N LEU A 39 14.10 -3.85 5.32
CA LEU A 39 15.10 -4.32 4.35
C LEU A 39 14.48 -5.15 3.22
N ASP A 40 13.19 -4.95 2.95
CA ASP A 40 12.43 -5.66 1.91
C ASP A 40 12.24 -7.16 2.17
N GLY A 41 12.59 -7.67 3.36
CA GLY A 41 12.33 -9.05 3.75
C GLY A 41 10.83 -9.31 3.85
N LEU A 42 10.33 -10.36 3.18
CA LEU A 42 8.92 -10.76 3.27
C LEU A 42 8.75 -11.95 4.21
N TYR A 43 7.76 -11.87 5.09
CA TYR A 43 7.50 -12.86 6.12
C TYR A 43 6.04 -13.27 6.17
N THR A 44 5.77 -14.54 6.47
CA THR A 44 4.44 -15.02 6.84
C THR A 44 4.32 -15.09 8.37
N ILE A 45 3.24 -14.53 8.92
CA ILE A 45 2.97 -14.49 10.37
C ILE A 45 1.81 -15.42 10.71
N PHE A 46 2.02 -16.30 11.69
CA PHE A 46 1.02 -17.21 12.24
C PHE A 46 0.83 -16.94 13.73
N PHE A 47 -0.39 -16.72 14.20
CA PHE A 47 -0.65 -16.53 15.64
C PHE A 47 -0.94 -17.83 16.40
N ALA A 48 -1.39 -18.86 15.70
CA ALA A 48 -1.79 -20.14 16.30
C ALA A 48 -0.97 -21.30 15.70
N PRO A 49 -0.59 -22.31 16.49
CA PRO A 49 -0.87 -22.48 17.94
C PRO A 49 -0.01 -21.60 18.85
N ARG A 50 1.05 -20.99 18.31
CA ARG A 50 1.89 -19.95 18.94
C ARG A 50 2.29 -18.97 17.86
N LEU A 51 2.67 -17.75 18.26
CA LEU A 51 3.24 -16.78 17.33
C LEU A 51 4.48 -17.40 16.66
N ASN A 52 4.46 -17.45 15.34
CA ASN A 52 5.56 -17.95 14.53
C ASN A 52 5.67 -17.08 13.26
N ILE A 53 6.90 -16.80 12.85
CA ILE A 53 7.20 -15.99 11.68
C ILE A 53 8.19 -16.75 10.82
N HIS A 54 7.89 -16.87 9.53
CA HIS A 54 8.78 -17.52 8.56
C HIS A 54 9.10 -16.54 7.44
N GLU A 55 10.37 -16.40 7.13
CA GLU A 55 10.80 -15.67 5.93
C GLU A 55 10.33 -16.43 4.68
N VAL A 56 9.78 -15.68 3.73
CA VAL A 56 9.40 -16.19 2.42
C VAL A 56 10.64 -16.12 1.53
N GLU A 57 11.11 -17.27 1.07
CA GLU A 57 12.23 -17.31 0.13
C GLU A 57 11.80 -16.72 -1.23
N ILE A 58 12.43 -15.60 -1.60
CA ILE A 58 12.08 -14.83 -2.80
C ILE A 58 13.30 -14.60 -3.69
N VAL A 59 13.10 -14.81 -4.99
CA VAL A 59 14.03 -14.41 -6.03
C VAL A 59 13.74 -12.97 -6.47
N TRP A 60 14.70 -12.08 -6.22
CA TRP A 60 14.61 -10.64 -6.53
C TRP A 60 15.13 -10.23 -7.92
N THR A 61 15.41 -11.20 -8.80
CA THR A 61 16.19 -10.95 -10.04
C THR A 61 15.53 -10.02 -11.05
N GLU A 62 14.20 -10.06 -11.22
CA GLU A 62 13.50 -9.14 -12.14
C GLU A 62 13.41 -7.73 -11.52
N TYR A 63 13.06 -7.64 -10.24
CA TYR A 63 13.04 -6.40 -9.46
C TYR A 63 14.40 -5.67 -9.51
N GLN A 64 15.48 -6.38 -9.17
CA GLN A 64 16.84 -5.84 -9.21
C GLN A 64 17.33 -5.53 -10.62
N ARG A 65 16.88 -6.25 -11.65
CA ARG A 65 17.30 -5.98 -13.03
C ARG A 65 16.82 -4.60 -13.47
N GLU A 66 15.61 -4.21 -13.08
CA GLU A 66 15.07 -2.90 -13.41
C GLU A 66 15.84 -1.76 -12.71
N ASP A 67 16.31 -1.99 -11.48
CA ASP A 67 17.21 -1.05 -10.79
C ASP A 67 18.55 -0.82 -11.55
N ASN A 68 19.01 -1.85 -12.28
CA ASN A 68 20.33 -1.88 -12.91
C ASN A 68 20.34 -1.49 -14.41
N VAL A 69 19.21 -1.55 -15.12
CA VAL A 69 19.18 -1.43 -16.60
C VAL A 69 18.86 -0.01 -17.12
N GLU A 70 18.10 0.82 -16.39
CA GLU A 70 17.67 2.14 -16.90
C GLU A 70 18.30 3.36 -16.21
N GLY A 71 19.44 3.16 -15.52
CA GLY A 71 20.16 4.25 -14.86
C GLY A 71 19.74 4.40 -13.41
N HIS A 72 20.40 3.66 -12.53
CA HIS A 72 20.48 3.89 -11.08
C HIS A 72 19.21 4.49 -10.45
N TYR A 73 18.07 3.77 -10.56
CA TYR A 73 16.88 4.18 -9.82
C TYR A 73 17.06 3.82 -8.34
N VAL A 74 16.59 4.71 -7.47
CA VAL A 74 16.61 4.53 -6.01
C VAL A 74 15.16 4.47 -5.54
N ASN A 75 14.82 3.39 -4.84
CA ASN A 75 13.51 3.26 -4.21
C ASN A 75 13.34 4.30 -3.10
N VAL A 76 12.23 5.03 -3.17
CA VAL A 76 11.89 6.09 -2.22
C VAL A 76 10.84 5.60 -1.25
N MET A 77 9.81 4.90 -1.75
CA MET A 77 8.73 4.32 -0.96
C MET A 77 8.28 3.02 -1.60
N TYR A 78 7.71 2.12 -0.80
CA TYR A 78 7.07 0.91 -1.30
C TYR A 78 5.79 0.59 -0.52
N TRP A 79 4.90 -0.13 -1.17
CA TRP A 79 3.63 -0.59 -0.63
C TRP A 79 3.35 -2.05 -1.00
N LEU A 80 3.00 -2.86 -0.01
CA LEU A 80 2.33 -4.13 -0.21
C LEU A 80 0.84 -3.87 -0.44
N VAL A 81 0.33 -4.38 -1.56
CA VAL A 81 -1.06 -4.19 -1.96
C VAL A 81 -1.68 -5.52 -2.37
N VAL A 82 -2.81 -5.84 -1.78
CA VAL A 82 -3.65 -6.94 -2.25
C VAL A 82 -4.64 -6.42 -3.25
N CYS A 83 -4.58 -6.93 -4.48
CA CYS A 83 -5.43 -6.54 -5.57
C CYS A 83 -6.13 -7.78 -6.16
N GLY A 84 -7.29 -8.13 -5.61
CA GLY A 84 -8.01 -9.34 -5.96
C GLY A 84 -7.22 -10.59 -5.58
N ASP A 85 -6.80 -11.37 -6.57
CA ASP A 85 -5.96 -12.56 -6.40
C ASP A 85 -4.45 -12.26 -6.57
N MET A 86 -4.09 -11.00 -6.78
CA MET A 86 -2.70 -10.55 -6.91
C MET A 86 -2.18 -10.00 -5.59
N PHE A 87 -0.99 -10.47 -5.20
CA PHE A 87 -0.18 -9.84 -4.17
C PHE A 87 0.88 -8.98 -4.87
N LEU A 88 0.76 -7.66 -4.72
CA LEU A 88 1.61 -6.68 -5.39
C LEU A 88 2.59 -6.02 -4.41
N ASN A 89 3.81 -5.81 -4.87
CA ASN A 89 4.72 -4.78 -4.37
C ASN A 89 4.64 -3.60 -5.36
N VAL A 90 4.34 -2.42 -4.83
CA VAL A 90 4.29 -1.16 -5.59
C VAL A 90 5.40 -0.29 -5.06
N ASP A 91 6.35 0.11 -5.89
CA ASP A 91 7.41 1.02 -5.49
C ASP A 91 7.27 2.38 -6.18
N LEU A 92 7.78 3.41 -5.51
CA LEU A 92 8.04 4.72 -6.09
C LEU A 92 9.55 4.89 -6.14
N SER A 93 10.10 4.92 -7.35
CA SER A 93 11.55 4.99 -7.56
C SER A 93 11.92 6.27 -8.29
N THR A 94 13.04 6.89 -7.89
CA THR A 94 13.57 8.10 -8.53
C THR A 94 14.86 7.82 -9.24
N SER A 95 15.12 8.50 -10.36
CA SER A 95 16.44 8.47 -10.99
C SER A 95 17.51 9.00 -10.02
N TYR A 96 18.76 8.53 -10.13
CA TYR A 96 19.85 8.92 -9.23
C TYR A 96 20.09 10.44 -9.18
N ASP A 97 19.97 11.11 -10.33
CA ASP A 97 20.05 12.57 -10.48
C ASP A 97 18.81 13.30 -9.93
N ARG A 98 17.79 12.54 -9.49
CA ARG A 98 16.52 13.01 -8.95
C ARG A 98 15.80 13.97 -9.90
N SER A 99 15.90 13.72 -11.20
CA SER A 99 15.18 14.46 -12.23
C SER A 99 13.82 13.86 -12.55
N SER A 100 13.64 12.56 -12.31
CA SER A 100 12.42 11.82 -12.63
C SER A 100 12.06 10.79 -11.58
N ALA A 101 10.79 10.40 -11.53
CA ALA A 101 10.31 9.31 -10.68
C ALA A 101 9.21 8.54 -11.39
N PHE A 102 9.11 7.25 -11.11
CA PHE A 102 8.14 6.33 -11.70
C PHE A 102 7.58 5.40 -10.63
N PHE A 103 6.34 4.95 -10.85
CA PHE A 103 5.81 3.80 -10.13
C PHE A 103 6.19 2.53 -10.87
N ARG A 104 6.68 1.51 -10.16
CA ARG A 104 6.78 0.15 -10.69
C ARG A 104 5.93 -0.77 -9.83
N VAL A 105 5.43 -1.81 -10.46
CA VAL A 105 4.52 -2.76 -9.82
C VAL A 105 5.00 -4.15 -10.15
N PHE A 106 5.13 -4.97 -9.11
CA PHE A 106 5.53 -6.36 -9.21
C PHE A 106 4.50 -7.25 -8.54
N ARG A 107 4.12 -8.33 -9.20
CA ARG A 107 3.27 -9.38 -8.62
C ARG A 107 4.16 -10.47 -8.05
N LEU A 108 3.88 -10.90 -6.83
CA LEU A 108 4.50 -12.09 -6.26
C LEU A 108 3.90 -13.34 -6.92
N ASP A 109 4.75 -14.11 -7.61
CA ASP A 109 4.39 -15.36 -8.24
C ASP A 109 4.74 -16.54 -7.33
N PHE A 110 3.71 -17.09 -6.69
CA PHE A 110 3.81 -18.29 -5.86
C PHE A 110 3.85 -19.60 -6.68
N SER A 111 3.74 -19.55 -8.01
CA SER A 111 3.80 -20.76 -8.84
C SER A 111 5.22 -21.27 -9.06
N THR A 112 6.24 -20.48 -8.72
CA THR A 112 7.65 -20.85 -8.75
C THR A 112 8.17 -21.13 -7.33
N ILE A 113 9.23 -21.95 -7.23
CA ILE A 113 9.94 -22.21 -5.98
C ILE A 113 11.44 -21.93 -6.24
N PRO A 114 12.03 -20.89 -5.64
CA PRO A 114 11.41 -19.93 -4.72
C PRO A 114 10.38 -19.03 -5.42
N ALA A 115 9.54 -18.34 -4.64
CA ALA A 115 8.62 -17.35 -5.19
C ALA A 115 9.42 -16.22 -5.85
N LYS A 116 8.84 -15.52 -6.83
CA LYS A 116 9.55 -14.42 -7.49
C LYS A 116 8.64 -13.23 -7.75
N TRP A 117 9.24 -12.04 -7.74
CA TRP A 117 8.59 -10.83 -8.22
C TRP A 117 8.57 -10.82 -9.74
N VAL A 118 7.40 -10.63 -10.33
CA VAL A 118 7.19 -10.51 -11.78
C VAL A 118 6.63 -9.14 -12.08
N LYS A 119 7.28 -8.41 -12.99
CA LYS A 119 6.84 -7.05 -13.35
C LYS A 119 5.43 -7.04 -13.94
N VAL A 120 4.64 -6.07 -13.53
CA VAL A 120 3.29 -5.79 -14.03
C VAL A 120 3.34 -4.49 -14.82
N GLU A 121 3.16 -4.57 -16.14
CA GLU A 121 3.14 -3.41 -17.03
C GLU A 121 1.75 -2.75 -17.13
N ASN A 122 0.70 -3.48 -16.71
CA ASN A 122 -0.67 -3.02 -16.80
C ASN A 122 -1.54 -3.66 -15.71
N LEU A 123 -2.25 -2.84 -14.95
CA LEU A 123 -3.15 -3.27 -13.86
C LEU A 123 -4.54 -3.72 -14.37
N GLY A 124 -4.76 -3.70 -15.68
CA GLY A 124 -6.05 -4.01 -16.30
C GLY A 124 -7.11 -3.02 -15.85
N ASN A 125 -8.23 -3.52 -15.33
CA ASN A 125 -9.35 -2.73 -14.82
C ASN A 125 -9.19 -2.30 -13.35
N HIS A 126 -7.96 -2.27 -12.82
CA HIS A 126 -7.69 -1.90 -11.44
C HIS A 126 -7.05 -0.51 -11.33
N ALA A 127 -7.24 0.11 -10.17
CA ALA A 127 -6.51 1.29 -9.72
C ALA A 127 -5.98 1.04 -8.30
N ILE A 128 -4.79 1.58 -8.01
CA ILE A 128 -4.15 1.46 -6.71
C ILE A 128 -4.16 2.82 -6.02
N PHE A 129 -4.43 2.86 -4.73
CA PHE A 129 -4.43 4.06 -3.91
C PHE A 129 -3.30 3.98 -2.91
N VAL A 130 -2.45 5.00 -2.90
CA VAL A 130 -1.28 5.09 -2.02
C VAL A 130 -1.27 6.42 -1.28
N SER A 131 -0.61 6.42 -0.13
CA SER A 131 -0.27 7.61 0.62
C SER A 131 1.22 7.61 0.88
N LEU A 132 1.84 8.78 0.81
CA LEU A 132 3.27 8.97 1.07
C LEU A 132 3.60 8.93 2.57
N GLY A 133 2.60 8.74 3.43
CA GLY A 133 2.82 8.39 4.83
C GLY A 133 3.29 6.94 4.94
N GLN A 134 4.50 6.74 5.44
CA GLN A 134 5.22 5.44 5.48
C GLN A 134 4.40 4.27 6.07
N ARG A 135 3.45 4.54 6.97
CA ARG A 135 2.64 3.52 7.65
C ARG A 135 1.20 3.43 7.15
N ASN A 136 0.85 4.19 6.12
CA ASN A 136 -0.51 4.16 5.60
C ASN A 136 -0.68 2.93 4.70
N PRO A 137 -1.74 2.13 4.91
CA PRO A 137 -2.04 1.04 4.02
C PRO A 137 -2.39 1.57 2.63
N ALA A 138 -1.90 0.90 1.62
CA ALA A 138 -2.36 1.06 0.25
C ALA A 138 -3.49 0.05 -0.04
N PHE A 139 -4.36 0.38 -0.98
CA PHE A 139 -5.46 -0.51 -1.36
C PHE A 139 -5.73 -0.48 -2.86
N CYS A 140 -6.29 -1.58 -3.37
CA CYS A 140 -6.68 -1.71 -4.77
C CYS A 140 -8.20 -1.57 -4.95
N CYS A 141 -8.63 -0.95 -6.04
CA CYS A 141 -10.01 -0.86 -6.46
C CYS A 141 -10.17 -1.44 -7.87
N MET A 142 -11.19 -2.26 -8.07
CA MET A 142 -11.55 -2.80 -9.38
C MET A 142 -12.67 -1.97 -10.01
N SER A 143 -12.60 -1.77 -11.33
CA SER A 143 -13.55 -0.98 -12.12
C SER A 143 -13.73 0.46 -11.62
N PRO A 144 -12.65 1.25 -11.50
CA PRO A 144 -12.71 2.62 -11.01
C PRO A 144 -13.63 3.54 -11.84
N GLU A 145 -13.89 3.20 -13.09
CA GLU A 145 -14.80 3.93 -13.99
C GLU A 145 -16.23 4.00 -13.45
N LYS A 146 -16.65 3.04 -12.62
CA LYS A 146 -17.99 3.04 -11.99
C LYS A 146 -18.25 4.27 -11.13
N TRP A 147 -17.20 4.92 -10.67
CA TRP A 147 -17.27 6.17 -9.91
C TRP A 147 -16.59 7.35 -10.62
N GLY A 148 -16.30 7.23 -11.91
CA GLY A 148 -15.61 8.27 -12.70
C GLY A 148 -14.09 8.27 -12.57
N GLY A 149 -13.52 7.21 -11.99
CA GLY A 149 -12.08 6.97 -11.94
C GLY A 149 -11.50 6.41 -13.24
N LYS A 150 -10.20 6.12 -13.20
CA LYS A 150 -9.39 5.62 -14.33
C LYS A 150 -8.69 4.33 -13.94
N SER A 151 -8.83 3.31 -14.76
CA SER A 151 -8.06 2.07 -14.65
C SER A 151 -6.60 2.25 -15.06
N ASN A 152 -5.76 1.31 -14.66
CA ASN A 152 -4.32 1.32 -14.88
C ASN A 152 -3.64 2.58 -14.32
N CYS A 153 -4.12 3.04 -13.16
CA CYS A 153 -3.63 4.25 -12.51
C CYS A 153 -3.32 4.02 -11.03
N ILE A 154 -2.34 4.79 -10.55
CA ILE A 154 -1.99 4.96 -9.15
C ILE A 154 -2.51 6.33 -8.72
N TYR A 155 -3.31 6.33 -7.67
CA TYR A 155 -3.89 7.50 -7.03
C TYR A 155 -3.06 7.81 -5.78
N VAL A 156 -2.33 8.92 -5.83
CA VAL A 156 -1.51 9.39 -4.71
C VAL A 156 -2.27 10.46 -3.95
N ALA A 157 -2.50 10.24 -2.66
CA ALA A 157 -3.15 11.22 -1.80
C ALA A 157 -2.32 12.53 -1.79
N THR A 158 -2.92 13.64 -2.20
CA THR A 158 -2.22 14.93 -2.22
C THR A 158 -2.14 15.51 -0.81
N GLN A 159 -0.95 15.94 -0.42
CA GLN A 159 -0.69 16.58 0.87
C GLN A 159 -0.86 18.12 0.80
N SER A 160 -1.11 18.67 -0.39
CA SER A 160 -1.04 20.12 -0.61
C SER A 160 -2.30 20.84 -0.15
N LYS A 161 -2.15 21.67 0.89
CA LYS A 161 -3.12 22.72 1.27
C LYS A 161 -3.04 23.97 0.36
N THR A 162 -2.45 23.85 -0.83
CA THR A 162 -2.41 24.96 -1.79
C THR A 162 -3.76 25.13 -2.47
N ASP A 163 -4.07 26.33 -2.94
CA ASP A 163 -5.39 26.84 -3.35
C ASP A 163 -6.16 26.03 -4.42
N GLU A 164 -5.61 24.94 -4.95
CA GLU A 164 -6.35 23.91 -5.71
C GLU A 164 -7.12 22.99 -4.75
N LYS A 165 -8.14 23.53 -4.07
CA LYS A 165 -8.98 22.82 -3.10
C LYS A 165 -9.75 21.60 -3.64
N ASP A 166 -9.70 21.33 -4.94
CA ASP A 166 -10.61 20.39 -5.61
C ASP A 166 -9.97 19.09 -6.11
N LYS A 167 -8.67 18.84 -5.88
CA LYS A 167 -8.01 17.59 -6.30
C LYS A 167 -7.32 16.87 -5.14
N PRO A 168 -8.07 16.01 -4.40
CA PRO A 168 -7.50 15.22 -3.30
C PRO A 168 -6.53 14.11 -3.73
N TRP A 169 -6.42 13.86 -5.05
CA TRP A 169 -5.58 12.81 -5.60
C TRP A 169 -4.79 13.31 -6.80
N THR A 170 -3.48 13.02 -6.82
CA THR A 170 -2.70 13.01 -8.05
C THR A 170 -2.91 11.65 -8.70
N VAL A 171 -3.33 11.64 -9.96
CA VAL A 171 -3.54 10.41 -10.72
C VAL A 171 -2.37 10.23 -11.68
N VAL A 172 -1.67 9.10 -11.56
CA VAL A 172 -0.53 8.73 -12.41
C VAL A 172 -0.85 7.43 -13.12
N ARG A 173 -0.70 7.37 -14.44
CA ARG A 173 -0.83 6.10 -15.15
C ARG A 173 0.40 5.24 -14.90
N LEU A 174 0.21 3.93 -14.74
CA LEU A 174 1.37 3.02 -14.61
C LEU A 174 2.25 3.12 -15.87
N GLY A 175 3.56 3.32 -15.67
CA GLY A 175 4.55 3.56 -16.72
C GLY A 175 4.76 5.05 -17.09
N GLU A 176 3.97 5.98 -16.55
CA GLU A 176 4.18 7.41 -16.75
C GLU A 176 5.03 8.02 -15.62
N ALA A 177 5.72 9.12 -15.94
CA ALA A 177 6.51 9.86 -14.97
C ALA A 177 5.61 10.50 -13.89
N VAL A 178 6.00 10.35 -12.63
CA VAL A 178 5.31 10.93 -11.48
C VAL A 178 5.60 12.44 -11.43
N PRO A 179 4.58 13.30 -11.32
CA PRO A 179 4.78 14.73 -11.21
C PRO A 179 5.70 15.10 -10.04
N CYS A 180 6.66 15.99 -10.31
CA CYS A 180 7.70 16.41 -9.37
C CYS A 180 7.16 16.88 -8.00
N ALA A 181 6.03 17.59 -8.01
CA ALA A 181 5.35 18.07 -6.80
C ALA A 181 4.81 16.96 -5.90
N THR A 182 4.61 15.74 -6.45
CA THR A 182 4.08 14.60 -5.71
C THR A 182 5.15 13.88 -4.91
N TRP A 183 6.35 13.65 -5.48
CA TRP A 183 7.37 12.80 -4.85
C TRP A 183 8.52 13.57 -4.18
N ARG A 184 8.83 14.82 -4.59
CA ARG A 184 9.87 15.64 -3.95
C ARG A 184 9.72 15.83 -2.45
N PRO A 185 8.51 16.01 -1.89
CA PRO A 185 8.35 16.20 -0.44
C PRO A 185 8.81 14.98 0.37
N VAL A 186 8.78 13.78 -0.21
CA VAL A 186 9.27 12.55 0.44
C VAL A 186 10.79 12.51 0.48
N MET A 187 11.45 13.02 -0.56
CA MET A 187 12.91 12.98 -0.71
C MET A 187 13.65 14.07 0.08
N TYR A 188 12.97 15.18 0.37
CA TYR A 188 13.55 16.33 1.08
C TYR A 188 12.63 16.78 2.22
N PRO A 189 12.49 15.95 3.28
CA PRO A 189 11.61 16.27 4.39
C PRO A 189 11.99 17.57 5.12
N ASP A 190 13.28 17.91 5.13
CA ASP A 190 13.85 19.06 5.84
C ASP A 190 13.50 20.42 5.22
N ILE A 191 13.11 20.46 3.94
CA ILE A 191 12.77 21.70 3.24
C ILE A 191 11.35 22.16 3.63
N ASN A 192 10.54 21.30 4.25
CA ASN A 192 9.21 21.65 4.73
C ASN A 192 8.78 20.77 5.93
N PRO A 193 9.14 21.14 7.17
CA PRO A 193 8.82 20.35 8.38
C PRO A 193 7.31 20.21 8.66
N HIS A 194 6.46 20.87 7.88
CA HIS A 194 5.00 20.74 7.90
C HIS A 194 4.43 19.80 6.83
N VAL A 195 5.26 19.03 6.12
CA VAL A 195 4.87 18.02 5.09
C VAL A 195 4.61 16.63 5.68
N PHE A 196 4.95 16.42 6.94
CA PHE A 196 4.37 15.33 7.72
C PHE A 196 3.25 15.80 8.66
N PRO A 197 2.19 16.53 8.21
CA PRO A 197 0.95 16.40 8.94
C PRO A 197 0.52 14.95 8.72
N ILE A 198 0.45 14.23 9.83
CA ILE A 198 -0.26 12.96 9.98
C ILE A 198 -1.44 12.99 9.01
N PRO A 199 -1.55 12.08 8.03
CA PRO A 199 -2.66 12.09 7.10
C PRO A 199 -3.94 12.08 7.93
N ASP A 200 -4.68 13.19 7.90
CA ASP A 200 -6.05 13.24 8.41
C ASP A 200 -6.75 12.08 7.72
N ASN A 201 -7.22 11.08 8.47
CA ASN A 201 -7.76 9.83 7.94
C ASN A 201 -8.66 10.07 6.70
N ILE A 202 -8.09 9.93 5.49
CA ILE A 202 -8.81 10.26 4.26
C ILE A 202 -9.67 9.05 3.91
N TRP A 203 -10.92 9.07 4.38
CA TRP A 203 -11.99 8.24 3.84
C TRP A 203 -12.72 9.05 2.76
N VAL A 204 -12.58 8.68 1.49
CA VAL A 204 -13.35 9.31 0.41
C VAL A 204 -14.36 8.30 -0.13
N ILE A 205 -15.64 8.69 -0.10
CA ILE A 205 -16.73 7.96 -0.73
C ILE A 205 -16.93 8.57 -2.13
N PRO A 206 -16.89 7.79 -3.22
CA PRO A 206 -17.17 8.32 -4.55
C PRO A 206 -18.61 8.85 -4.67
N LEU A 207 -18.76 10.02 -5.29
CA LEU A 207 -20.00 10.82 -5.30
C LEU A 207 -21.17 10.22 -6.12
N ALA A 208 -21.02 9.03 -6.70
CA ALA A 208 -22.08 8.36 -7.45
C ALA A 208 -23.29 7.97 -6.57
N ASP A 209 -23.07 7.82 -5.25
CA ASP A 209 -24.10 7.40 -4.28
C ASP A 209 -24.78 8.55 -3.52
N ALA A 210 -24.41 9.82 -3.75
CA ALA A 210 -25.04 10.93 -3.03
C ALA A 210 -26.49 11.23 -3.50
N ARG A 211 -26.96 10.61 -4.60
CA ARG A 211 -28.30 10.84 -5.19
C ARG A 211 -29.04 9.59 -5.68
N GLY A 212 -28.60 8.38 -5.31
CA GLY A 212 -29.24 7.12 -5.71
C GLY A 212 -29.31 6.14 -4.54
N GLY A 213 -30.47 5.51 -4.35
CA GLY A 213 -30.84 4.80 -3.13
C GLY A 213 -29.90 3.69 -2.67
N LEU A 214 -29.88 3.53 -1.34
CA LEU A 214 -29.30 2.43 -0.55
C LEU A 214 -29.32 1.08 -1.30
N GLY A 215 -28.15 0.69 -1.80
CA GLY A 215 -27.94 -0.57 -2.54
C GLY A 215 -26.53 -1.12 -2.37
N TRP A 216 -26.17 -1.43 -1.12
CA TRP A 216 -25.06 -2.30 -0.68
C TRP A 216 -23.60 -1.92 -1.02
N LEU A 217 -22.82 -1.73 0.05
CA LEU A 217 -21.74 -2.66 0.43
C LEU A 217 -21.89 -2.90 1.94
N GLN A 218 -22.26 -4.11 2.35
CA GLN A 218 -21.89 -4.53 3.70
C GLN A 218 -20.36 -4.49 3.74
N PRO A 219 -19.75 -3.88 4.76
CA PRO A 219 -18.32 -4.02 4.95
C PRO A 219 -18.01 -5.54 4.98
N PRO A 220 -16.94 -6.00 4.32
CA PRO A 220 -16.57 -7.41 4.36
C PRO A 220 -16.44 -7.85 5.82
N SER A 221 -16.81 -9.09 6.11
CA SER A 221 -16.99 -9.64 7.47
C SER A 221 -15.77 -9.49 8.41
N TRP A 222 -14.59 -9.18 7.88
CA TRP A 222 -13.39 -8.86 8.67
C TRP A 222 -13.38 -7.43 9.25
N ALA A 223 -14.17 -6.51 8.71
CA ALA A 223 -14.30 -5.13 9.21
C ALA A 223 -15.26 -5.00 10.42
N GLN A 224 -15.71 -6.12 10.99
CA GLN A 224 -16.41 -6.16 12.28
C GLN A 224 -15.48 -6.43 13.47
N PHE A 225 -14.18 -6.51 13.24
CA PHE A 225 -13.18 -6.71 14.29
C PHE A 225 -12.16 -5.56 14.33
N PHE A 226 -12.65 -4.34 14.62
CA PHE A 226 -11.91 -3.31 15.35
C PHE A 226 -12.91 -2.47 16.17
#